data_AF-A0A2I4CH95-F1
#
_entry.id   AF-A0A2I4CH95-F1
#
_cell.length_a   1.000
_cell.length_b   1.000
_cell.length_c   1.000
_cell.angle_alpha   90.00
_cell.angle_beta   90.00
_cell.angle_gamma   90.00
#
_symmetry.space_group_name_H-M   'P 1'
#
loop_
_entity.id
_entity.type
_entity.pdbx_description
1 polymer ?
#
loop_
_entity_poly.entity_id
_entity_poly.type
_entity_poly.pdbx_seq_one_letter_code
_entity_poly.pdbx_strand_id
1 'polypeptide(L)'
;MIFTQKRTTELKVLKMYEQDIEWVKNIRFLGIWFDGKVIWNNHIQKIIDKCKNILNIMRCLAGKEWGADRTALKKIYTAMIRSNIDYGSIIYASAAKTHLEKLDNIQHQALRICTGAIRTTPTAALKVEMGEPSLELRRTQLAINYWINLKGNNPDHPTLDIIKPCWEKEKKKNRSFGWVIEKKVEEIQLLNISISPVVPLPTIPPWILPNAKVDFTIMKKKNDKGFNCNSYTVQKYIDQYYSYVQIYTDASKDSTGKIGIAIIIPEFHIKQAKRITNGLSVYTGEMSAILLAVQWVEEVRPLRSLICSDSSSALLSLQNSHSESRPDILLEIQQTLF
;
A
#
# COMPACT_ATOMS: atom_id res chain seq x y z
N MET A 1 -8.43 -25.55 11.32
CA MET A 1 -9.08 -26.02 10.08
C MET A 1 -8.28 -27.19 9.55
N ILE A 2 -8.91 -28.26 9.09
CA ILE A 2 -8.22 -29.43 8.52
C ILE A 2 -8.58 -29.49 7.03
N PHE A 3 -7.56 -29.36 6.18
CA PHE A 3 -7.69 -29.48 4.72
C PHE A 3 -7.05 -30.78 4.28
N THR A 4 -7.78 -31.60 3.52
CA THR A 4 -7.25 -32.87 3.04
C THR A 4 -7.90 -33.28 1.72
N GLN A 5 -7.07 -33.81 0.83
CA GLN A 5 -7.54 -34.43 -0.42
C GLN A 5 -7.97 -35.89 -0.19
N LYS A 6 -7.61 -36.49 0.95
CA LYS A 6 -8.00 -37.86 1.31
C LYS A 6 -9.44 -37.89 1.81
N ARG A 7 -10.13 -39.01 1.60
CA ARG A 7 -11.42 -39.25 2.25
C ARG A 7 -11.18 -39.49 3.74
N THR A 8 -11.65 -38.57 4.57
CA THR A 8 -11.64 -38.75 6.03
C THR A 8 -12.88 -39.55 6.39
N THR A 9 -12.69 -40.80 6.82
CA THR A 9 -13.79 -41.72 7.18
C THR A 9 -14.26 -41.54 8.63
N GLU A 10 -13.41 -41.00 9.51
CA GLU A 10 -13.74 -40.72 10.91
C GLU A 10 -13.33 -39.28 11.29
N LEU A 11 -14.32 -38.46 11.60
CA LEU A 11 -14.10 -37.11 12.12
C LEU A 11 -14.12 -37.17 13.64
N LYS A 12 -12.96 -36.99 14.28
CA LYS A 12 -12.89 -36.90 15.74
C LYS A 12 -13.61 -35.64 16.22
N VAL A 13 -14.36 -35.75 17.32
CA VAL A 13 -14.96 -34.59 17.98
C VAL A 13 -13.82 -33.77 18.58
N LEU A 14 -13.63 -32.55 18.09
CA LEU A 14 -12.64 -31.61 18.60
C LEU A 14 -13.34 -30.72 19.63
N LYS A 15 -12.72 -30.52 20.78
CA LYS A 15 -13.20 -29.58 21.81
C LYS A 15 -12.28 -28.37 21.90
N MET A 16 -12.85 -27.18 22.01
CA MET A 16 -12.14 -25.94 22.31
C MET A 16 -12.85 -25.26 23.48
N TYR A 17 -12.13 -24.99 24.57
CA TYR A 17 -12.72 -24.50 25.82
C TYR A 17 -13.92 -25.36 26.28
N GLU A 18 -13.77 -26.68 26.22
CA GLU A 18 -14.79 -27.68 26.58
C GLU A 18 -16.05 -27.69 25.69
N GLN A 19 -16.09 -26.86 24.64
CA GLN A 19 -17.18 -26.85 23.65
C GLN A 19 -16.80 -27.67 22.41
N ASP A 20 -17.75 -28.46 21.92
CA ASP A 20 -17.58 -29.22 20.68
C ASP A 20 -17.52 -28.29 19.47
N ILE A 21 -16.49 -28.47 18.64
CA ILE A 21 -16.31 -27.72 17.40
C ILE A 21 -17.04 -28.43 16.27
N GLU A 22 -17.94 -27.70 15.60
CA GLU A 22 -18.68 -28.23 14.45
C GLU A 22 -17.77 -28.47 13.24
N TRP A 23 -17.96 -29.63 12.60
CA TRP A 23 -17.35 -29.95 11.32
C TRP A 23 -18.14 -29.38 10.15
N VAL A 24 -17.66 -28.28 9.59
CA VAL A 24 -18.25 -27.65 8.41
C VAL A 24 -17.50 -28.00 7.12
N LYS A 25 -18.24 -28.25 6.03
CA LYS A 25 -17.65 -28.53 4.69
C LYS A 25 -17.04 -27.28 4.04
N ASN A 26 -17.61 -26.12 4.34
CA ASN A 26 -17.17 -24.83 3.86
C ASN A 26 -17.10 -23.86 5.04
N ILE A 27 -16.03 -23.10 5.14
CA ILE A 27 -15.86 -22.08 6.18
C ILE A 27 -15.48 -20.75 5.54
N ARG A 28 -16.05 -19.65 6.06
CA ARG A 28 -15.67 -18.30 5.67
C ARG A 28 -14.65 -17.77 6.66
N PHE A 29 -13.50 -17.33 6.16
CA PHE A 29 -12.45 -16.71 6.96
C PHE A 29 -11.90 -15.49 6.22
N LEU A 30 -11.88 -14.33 6.88
CA LEU A 30 -11.46 -13.06 6.29
C LEU A 30 -12.06 -12.82 4.89
N GLY A 31 -13.37 -13.02 4.74
CA GLY A 31 -14.07 -12.81 3.46
C GLY A 31 -13.87 -13.90 2.39
N ILE A 32 -12.96 -14.85 2.58
CA ILE A 32 -12.67 -15.95 1.65
C ILE A 32 -13.38 -17.23 2.11
N TRP A 33 -13.91 -17.98 1.15
CA TRP A 33 -14.58 -19.26 1.43
C TRP A 33 -13.63 -20.42 1.15
N PHE A 34 -13.32 -21.19 2.17
CA PHE A 34 -12.48 -22.38 2.06
C PHE A 34 -13.37 -23.62 2.00
N ASP A 35 -13.15 -24.47 1.02
CA ASP A 35 -13.71 -25.81 0.94
C ASP A 35 -12.69 -26.83 1.49
N GLY A 36 -13.16 -27.96 2.03
CA GLY A 36 -12.27 -28.96 2.68
C GLY A 36 -11.14 -29.51 1.80
N LYS A 37 -11.24 -29.36 0.47
CA LYS A 37 -10.24 -29.77 -0.53
C LYS A 37 -9.48 -28.60 -1.17
N VAL A 38 -9.81 -27.36 -0.83
CA VAL A 38 -9.15 -26.15 -1.33
C VAL A 38 -9.21 -26.07 -2.87
N ILE A 39 -10.36 -26.42 -3.45
CA ILE A 39 -10.64 -26.37 -4.90
C ILE A 39 -11.07 -24.95 -5.32
N TRP A 40 -11.58 -24.16 -4.37
CA TRP A 40 -12.04 -22.78 -4.55
C TRP A 40 -13.31 -22.59 -5.38
N ASN A 41 -13.95 -23.67 -5.84
CA ASN A 41 -15.15 -23.57 -6.68
C ASN A 41 -16.29 -22.81 -5.98
N ASN A 42 -16.54 -23.09 -4.70
CA ASN A 42 -17.56 -22.38 -3.91
C ASN A 42 -17.23 -20.88 -3.78
N HIS A 43 -15.97 -20.55 -3.49
CA HIS A 43 -15.54 -19.15 -3.39
C HIS A 43 -15.68 -18.40 -4.70
N ILE A 44 -15.20 -18.98 -5.80
CA ILE A 44 -15.30 -18.40 -7.15
C ILE A 44 -16.77 -18.20 -7.53
N GLN A 45 -17.65 -19.16 -7.22
CA GLN A 45 -19.08 -19.02 -7.49
C GLN A 45 -19.68 -17.84 -6.70
N LYS A 46 -19.34 -17.67 -5.42
CA LYS A 46 -19.78 -16.52 -4.62
C LYS A 46 -19.29 -15.18 -5.19
N ILE A 47 -18.05 -15.11 -5.70
CA ILE A 47 -17.53 -13.93 -6.39
C ILE A 47 -18.36 -13.65 -7.65
N ILE A 48 -18.60 -14.67 -8.46
CA ILE A 48 -19.39 -14.56 -9.70
C ILE A 48 -20.80 -14.04 -9.40
N ASP A 49 -21.48 -14.61 -8.41
CA ASP A 49 -22.85 -14.21 -8.08
C ASP A 49 -22.91 -12.74 -7.62
N LYS A 50 -21.95 -12.31 -6.80
CA LYS A 50 -21.81 -10.90 -6.41
C LYS A 50 -21.56 -10.00 -7.62
N CYS A 51 -20.67 -10.41 -8.53
CA CYS A 51 -20.35 -9.63 -9.72
C CYS A 51 -21.50 -9.59 -10.73
N LYS A 52 -22.31 -10.65 -10.84
CA LYS A 52 -23.50 -10.66 -11.71
C LYS A 52 -24.53 -9.61 -11.29
N ASN A 53 -24.74 -9.43 -9.99
CA ASN A 53 -25.62 -8.37 -9.50
C ASN A 53 -25.10 -6.98 -9.91
N ILE A 54 -23.79 -6.75 -9.81
CA ILE A 54 -23.17 -5.49 -10.26
C ILE A 54 -23.26 -5.33 -11.78
N LEU A 55 -23.08 -6.39 -12.55
CA LEU A 55 -23.28 -6.36 -14.01
C LEU A 55 -24.70 -5.96 -14.38
N ASN A 56 -25.71 -6.45 -13.65
CA ASN A 56 -27.10 -6.05 -13.88
C ASN A 56 -27.28 -4.54 -13.66
N ILE A 57 -26.71 -3.98 -12.59
CA ILE A 57 -26.71 -2.54 -12.32
C ILE A 57 -26.01 -1.78 -13.45
N MET A 58 -24.84 -2.24 -13.89
CA MET A 58 -24.12 -1.62 -15.01
C MET A 58 -24.94 -1.62 -16.30
N ARG A 59 -25.72 -2.68 -16.57
CA ARG A 59 -26.63 -2.71 -17.75
C ARG A 59 -27.75 -1.69 -17.64
N CYS A 60 -28.27 -1.43 -16.43
CA CYS A 60 -29.27 -0.39 -16.22
C CYS A 60 -28.70 1.03 -16.40
N LEU A 61 -27.41 1.21 -16.12
CA LEU A 61 -26.72 2.51 -16.26
C LEU A 61 -26.19 2.77 -17.68
N ALA A 62 -26.04 1.72 -18.49
CA ALA A 62 -25.54 1.83 -19.85
C ALA A 62 -26.70 2.00 -20.84
N GLY A 63 -26.54 2.92 -21.80
CA GLY A 63 -27.48 3.11 -22.90
C GLY A 63 -26.84 3.88 -24.06
N LYS A 64 -27.53 3.89 -25.21
CA LYS A 64 -27.01 4.44 -26.47
C LYS A 64 -27.20 5.96 -26.59
N GLU A 65 -28.37 6.45 -26.19
CA GLU A 65 -28.74 7.87 -26.27
C GLU A 65 -28.72 8.55 -24.89
N TRP A 66 -28.89 7.75 -23.84
CA TRP A 66 -28.83 8.13 -22.44
C TRP A 66 -27.97 7.10 -21.70
N GLY A 67 -27.29 7.50 -20.63
CA GLY A 67 -26.51 6.57 -19.82
C GLY A 67 -25.22 7.16 -19.28
N ALA A 68 -24.53 6.36 -18.47
CA ALA A 68 -23.23 6.71 -17.92
C ALA A 68 -22.15 6.66 -19.01
N ASP A 69 -21.25 7.65 -18.99
CA ASP A 69 -20.08 7.66 -19.85
C ASP A 69 -19.20 6.42 -19.61
N ARG A 70 -18.47 6.01 -20.65
CA ARG A 70 -17.54 4.89 -20.64
C ARG A 70 -16.52 4.99 -19.50
N THR A 71 -16.03 6.19 -19.20
CA THR A 71 -15.08 6.40 -18.09
C THR A 71 -15.72 6.12 -16.74
N ALA A 72 -16.98 6.53 -16.55
CA ALA A 72 -17.76 6.26 -15.34
C ALA A 72 -18.06 4.77 -15.19
N LEU A 73 -18.49 4.10 -16.26
CA LEU A 73 -18.70 2.63 -16.26
C LEU A 73 -17.40 1.87 -15.95
N LYS A 74 -16.26 2.32 -16.48
CA LYS A 74 -14.95 1.75 -16.14
C LYS A 74 -14.62 1.89 -14.66
N LYS A 75 -14.87 3.06 -14.06
CA LYS A 75 -14.69 3.30 -12.62
C LYS A 75 -15.55 2.35 -11.79
N ILE A 76 -16.82 2.18 -12.17
CA ILE A 76 -17.76 1.24 -11.53
C ILE A 76 -17.22 -0.20 -11.60
N TYR A 77 -16.82 -0.67 -12.78
CA TYR A 77 -16.22 -2.00 -12.97
C TYR A 77 -14.96 -2.17 -12.10
N THR A 78 -14.05 -1.20 -12.11
CA THR A 78 -12.82 -1.27 -11.32
C THR A 78 -13.09 -1.31 -9.83
N ALA A 79 -13.99 -0.45 -9.34
CA ALA A 79 -14.27 -0.28 -7.92
C ALA A 79 -15.11 -1.42 -7.33
N MET A 80 -15.99 -2.06 -8.11
CA MET A 80 -16.93 -3.05 -7.59
C MET A 80 -16.74 -4.47 -8.12
N ILE A 81 -16.35 -4.65 -9.39
CA ILE A 81 -16.13 -6.00 -9.96
C ILE A 81 -14.66 -6.39 -9.78
N ARG A 82 -13.74 -5.58 -10.30
CA ARG A 82 -12.30 -5.89 -10.27
C ARG A 82 -11.77 -5.98 -8.83
N SER A 83 -12.18 -5.09 -7.93
CA SER A 83 -11.83 -5.15 -6.51
C SER A 83 -12.27 -6.46 -5.83
N ASN A 84 -13.48 -6.96 -6.12
CA ASN A 84 -13.98 -8.23 -5.59
C ASN A 84 -13.21 -9.44 -6.13
N ILE A 85 -12.77 -9.38 -7.39
CA ILE A 85 -11.93 -10.41 -8.00
C ILE A 85 -10.50 -10.32 -7.47
N ASP A 86 -9.92 -9.13 -7.36
CA ASP A 86 -8.55 -8.94 -6.88
C ASP A 86 -8.41 -9.39 -5.40
N TYR A 87 -9.48 -9.27 -4.60
CA TYR A 87 -9.47 -9.70 -3.20
C TYR A 87 -9.28 -11.21 -3.04
N GLY A 88 -8.18 -11.61 -2.40
CA GLY A 88 -7.85 -13.02 -2.16
C GLY A 88 -7.34 -13.75 -3.41
N SER A 89 -7.10 -13.05 -4.52
CA SER A 89 -6.69 -13.66 -5.79
C SER A 89 -5.38 -14.43 -5.70
N ILE A 90 -4.50 -14.02 -4.79
CA ILE A 90 -3.22 -14.68 -4.47
C ILE A 90 -3.45 -16.10 -3.94
N ILE A 91 -4.52 -16.29 -3.17
CA ILE A 91 -4.84 -17.55 -2.49
C ILE A 91 -5.54 -18.50 -3.46
N TYR A 92 -6.63 -18.04 -4.10
CA TYR A 92 -7.42 -18.89 -4.99
C TYR A 92 -6.82 -19.03 -6.40
N ALA A 93 -5.71 -18.35 -6.73
CA ALA A 93 -5.00 -18.53 -8.01
C ALA A 93 -4.57 -19.98 -8.28
N SER A 94 -4.48 -20.81 -7.23
CA SER A 94 -4.20 -22.25 -7.32
C SER A 94 -5.37 -23.09 -7.88
N ALA A 95 -6.57 -22.48 -8.01
CA ALA A 95 -7.75 -23.12 -8.58
C ALA A 95 -7.51 -23.65 -10.01
N ALA A 96 -8.32 -24.62 -10.43
CA ALA A 96 -8.27 -25.12 -11.79
C ALA A 96 -8.55 -24.00 -12.81
N LYS A 97 -7.86 -24.05 -13.96
CA LYS A 97 -8.01 -23.05 -15.04
C LYS A 97 -9.48 -22.87 -15.45
N THR A 98 -10.23 -23.96 -15.55
CA THR A 98 -11.66 -23.96 -15.87
C THR A 98 -12.52 -23.19 -14.86
N HIS A 99 -12.12 -23.12 -13.58
CA HIS A 99 -12.80 -22.29 -12.59
C HIS A 99 -12.41 -20.81 -12.74
N LEU A 100 -11.14 -20.53 -13.00
CA LEU A 100 -10.66 -19.16 -13.21
C LEU A 100 -11.24 -18.51 -14.48
N GLU A 101 -11.40 -19.28 -15.55
CA GLU A 101 -12.02 -18.84 -16.81
C GLU A 101 -13.46 -18.34 -16.63
N LYS A 102 -14.17 -18.80 -15.59
CA LYS A 102 -15.50 -18.27 -15.26
C LYS A 102 -15.44 -16.81 -14.80
N LEU A 103 -14.36 -16.39 -14.14
CA LEU A 103 -14.12 -14.99 -13.77
C LEU A 103 -13.75 -14.14 -14.99
N ASP A 104 -13.00 -14.72 -15.94
CA ASP A 104 -12.68 -14.04 -17.20
C ASP A 104 -13.96 -13.71 -17.99
N ASN A 105 -14.97 -14.59 -17.96
CA ASN A 105 -16.28 -14.31 -18.55
C ASN A 105 -16.99 -13.11 -17.91
N ILE A 106 -16.87 -12.93 -16.59
CA ILE A 106 -17.41 -11.76 -15.89
C ILE A 106 -16.69 -10.48 -16.33
N GLN A 107 -15.36 -10.51 -16.41
CA GLN A 107 -14.58 -9.39 -16.93
C GLN A 107 -15.02 -9.04 -18.36
N HIS A 108 -15.12 -10.02 -19.25
CA HIS A 108 -15.52 -9.80 -20.64
C HIS A 108 -16.91 -9.17 -20.75
N GLN A 109 -17.87 -9.62 -19.94
CA GLN A 109 -19.21 -9.02 -19.90
C GLN A 109 -19.17 -7.57 -19.42
N ALA A 110 -18.40 -7.27 -18.37
CA ALA A 110 -18.25 -5.92 -17.85
C ALA A 110 -17.66 -4.96 -18.89
N LEU A 111 -16.53 -5.35 -19.52
CA LEU A 111 -15.86 -4.51 -20.53
C LEU A 111 -16.75 -4.26 -21.75
N ARG A 112 -17.57 -5.25 -22.13
CA ARG A 112 -18.55 -5.10 -23.20
C ARG A 112 -19.61 -4.07 -22.86
N ILE A 113 -20.12 -4.07 -21.63
CA ILE A 113 -21.09 -3.06 -21.16
C ILE A 113 -20.44 -1.67 -21.19
N CYS A 114 -19.20 -1.54 -20.69
CA CYS A 114 -18.48 -0.26 -20.69
C CYS A 114 -18.27 0.33 -22.09
N THR A 115 -18.05 -0.53 -23.09
CA THR A 115 -17.75 -0.11 -24.48
C THR A 115 -18.98 -0.06 -25.38
N GLY A 116 -20.12 -0.62 -24.97
CA GLY A 116 -21.27 -0.80 -25.84
C GLY A 116 -21.04 -1.76 -27.02
N ALA A 117 -19.97 -2.58 -26.96
CA ALA A 117 -19.55 -3.39 -28.09
C ALA A 117 -20.48 -4.58 -28.38
N ILE A 118 -20.73 -4.86 -29.67
CA ILE A 118 -21.57 -5.99 -30.12
C ILE A 118 -20.99 -7.34 -29.66
N ARG A 119 -21.85 -8.32 -29.36
CA ARG A 119 -21.45 -9.60 -28.72
C ARG A 119 -20.29 -10.33 -29.40
N THR A 120 -20.11 -10.18 -30.72
CA THR A 120 -19.06 -10.82 -31.52
C THR A 120 -17.70 -10.14 -31.43
N THR A 121 -17.60 -8.94 -30.82
CA THR A 121 -16.31 -8.24 -30.67
C THR A 121 -15.31 -9.11 -29.91
N PRO A 122 -14.08 -9.31 -30.45
CA PRO A 122 -13.02 -10.07 -29.80
C PRO A 122 -12.69 -9.54 -28.40
N THR A 123 -12.50 -10.45 -27.43
CA THR A 123 -12.21 -10.09 -26.04
C THR A 123 -10.86 -9.39 -25.87
N ALA A 124 -9.87 -9.74 -26.70
CA ALA A 124 -8.58 -9.07 -26.74
C ALA A 124 -8.71 -7.59 -27.13
N ALA A 125 -9.55 -7.29 -28.13
CA ALA A 125 -9.82 -5.92 -28.54
C ALA A 125 -10.48 -5.10 -27.42
N LEU A 126 -11.46 -5.66 -26.71
CA LEU A 126 -12.10 -5.00 -25.57
C LEU A 126 -11.11 -4.67 -24.44
N LYS A 127 -10.15 -5.56 -24.18
CA LYS A 127 -9.12 -5.37 -23.15
C LYS A 127 -8.16 -4.24 -23.52
N VAL A 128 -7.67 -4.23 -24.76
CA VAL A 128 -6.78 -3.17 -25.28
C VAL A 128 -7.50 -1.82 -25.25
N GLU A 129 -8.71 -1.78 -25.81
CA GLU A 129 -9.55 -0.58 -25.90
C GLU A 129 -9.83 0.01 -24.51
N MET A 130 -10.10 -0.85 -23.51
CA MET A 130 -10.31 -0.42 -22.13
C MET A 130 -9.03 -0.23 -21.32
N GLY A 131 -7.85 -0.55 -21.84
CA GLY A 131 -6.60 -0.54 -21.07
C GLY A 131 -6.65 -1.46 -19.85
N GLU A 132 -7.21 -2.66 -20.01
CA GLU A 132 -7.37 -3.66 -18.94
C GLU A 132 -6.55 -4.92 -19.24
N PRO A 133 -5.72 -5.40 -18.29
CA PRO A 133 -4.99 -6.65 -18.47
C PRO A 133 -5.92 -7.87 -18.38
N SER A 134 -5.45 -9.02 -18.86
CA SER A 134 -6.10 -10.29 -18.55
C SER A 134 -6.08 -10.54 -17.03
N LEU A 135 -7.10 -11.21 -16.49
CA LEU A 135 -7.12 -11.51 -15.06
C LEU A 135 -5.95 -12.41 -14.65
N GLU A 136 -5.42 -13.24 -15.55
CA GLU A 136 -4.21 -14.03 -15.30
C GLU A 136 -2.98 -13.15 -15.05
N LEU A 137 -2.74 -12.16 -15.93
CA LEU A 137 -1.66 -11.20 -15.74
C LEU A 137 -1.87 -10.37 -14.47
N ARG A 138 -3.12 -9.95 -14.22
CA ARG A 138 -3.47 -9.20 -13.00
C ARG A 138 -3.20 -9.99 -11.72
N ARG A 139 -3.63 -11.25 -11.65
CA ARG A 139 -3.34 -12.14 -10.52
C ARG A 139 -1.84 -12.33 -10.32
N THR A 140 -1.10 -12.46 -11.42
CA THR A 140 0.36 -12.58 -11.40
C THR A 140 1.00 -11.31 -10.85
N GLN A 141 0.58 -10.13 -11.32
CA GLN A 141 1.06 -8.85 -10.81
C GLN A 141 0.81 -8.72 -9.31
N LEU A 142 -0.41 -9.05 -8.83
CA LEU A 142 -0.74 -8.98 -7.40
C LEU A 142 0.08 -9.97 -6.56
N ALA A 143 0.29 -11.18 -7.07
CA ALA A 143 1.14 -12.18 -6.45
C ALA A 143 2.60 -11.73 -6.34
N ILE A 144 3.14 -11.10 -7.38
CA ILE A 144 4.51 -10.55 -7.40
C ILE A 144 4.63 -9.39 -6.41
N ASN A 145 3.69 -8.44 -6.42
CA ASN A 145 3.68 -7.32 -5.47
C ASN A 145 3.68 -7.82 -4.03
N TYR A 146 2.89 -8.86 -3.73
CA TYR A 146 2.88 -9.48 -2.41
C TYR A 146 4.21 -10.17 -2.07
N TRP A 147 4.82 -10.87 -3.04
CA TRP A 147 6.15 -11.48 -2.84
C TRP A 147 7.24 -10.44 -2.57
N ILE A 148 7.26 -9.32 -3.32
CA ILE A 148 8.19 -8.21 -3.09
C ILE A 148 7.98 -7.65 -1.69
N ASN A 149 6.72 -7.42 -1.31
CA ASN A 149 6.40 -6.93 0.03
C ASN A 149 6.86 -7.89 1.13
N LEU A 150 6.69 -9.20 0.94
CA LEU A 150 7.19 -10.18 1.89
C LEU A 150 8.71 -10.15 2.02
N LYS A 151 9.44 -10.06 0.90
CA LYS A 151 10.91 -10.00 0.88
C LYS A 151 11.49 -8.73 1.50
N GLY A 152 10.78 -7.61 1.44
CA GLY A 152 11.19 -6.38 2.10
C GLY A 152 10.81 -6.31 3.59
N ASN A 153 10.18 -7.33 4.17
CA ASN A 153 9.96 -7.39 5.61
C ASN A 153 11.17 -7.99 6.34
N ASN A 154 11.22 -7.77 7.66
CA ASN A 154 12.23 -8.36 8.54
C ASN A 154 12.25 -9.90 8.42
N PRO A 155 13.42 -10.55 8.56
CA PRO A 155 13.56 -12.00 8.40
C PRO A 155 12.71 -12.82 9.38
N ASP A 156 12.32 -12.24 10.52
CA ASP A 156 11.48 -12.86 11.55
C ASP A 156 9.97 -12.73 11.28
N HIS A 157 9.58 -12.13 10.14
CA HIS A 157 8.17 -11.95 9.82
C HIS A 157 7.48 -13.31 9.60
N PRO A 158 6.38 -13.63 10.31
CA PRO A 158 5.80 -14.99 10.35
C PRO A 158 5.31 -15.49 8.98
N THR A 159 4.97 -14.60 8.05
CA THR A 159 4.52 -14.99 6.71
C THR A 159 5.67 -15.25 5.73
N LEU A 160 6.93 -14.96 6.08
CA LEU A 160 8.08 -15.32 5.22
C LEU A 160 8.22 -16.84 5.06
N ASP A 161 7.76 -17.60 6.06
CA ASP A 161 7.72 -19.06 6.02
C ASP A 161 6.86 -19.60 4.87
N ILE A 162 5.93 -18.81 4.34
CA ILE A 162 5.12 -19.18 3.16
C ILE A 162 5.98 -19.28 1.89
N ILE A 163 7.04 -18.47 1.79
CA ILE A 163 7.97 -18.48 0.65
C ILE A 163 9.04 -19.56 0.85
N LYS A 164 9.44 -19.83 2.10
CA LYS A 164 10.50 -20.80 2.39
C LYS A 164 10.18 -22.18 1.79
N PRO A 165 11.20 -22.91 1.31
CA PRO A 165 11.01 -24.28 0.85
C PRO A 165 10.45 -25.13 1.98
N CYS A 166 9.26 -25.70 1.78
CA CYS A 166 8.66 -26.64 2.73
C CYS A 166 9.12 -28.08 2.44
N TRP A 167 9.12 -28.93 3.46
CA TRP A 167 9.41 -30.37 3.40
C TRP A 167 8.64 -31.15 2.31
N GLU A 168 7.52 -30.64 1.81
CA GLU A 168 6.79 -31.24 0.68
C GLU A 168 7.44 -31.01 -0.70
N LYS A 169 8.51 -30.20 -0.77
CA LYS A 169 9.24 -29.82 -1.99
C LYS A 169 9.69 -31.02 -2.83
N GLU A 170 9.97 -32.16 -2.18
CA GLU A 170 10.53 -33.34 -2.85
C GLU A 170 9.47 -34.34 -3.34
N LYS A 171 8.22 -34.28 -2.83
CA LYS A 171 7.24 -35.37 -3.08
C LYS A 171 6.31 -35.13 -4.28
N LYS A 172 5.94 -33.88 -4.60
CA LYS A 172 5.11 -33.53 -5.78
C LYS A 172 5.38 -32.09 -6.23
N LYS A 173 5.19 -31.79 -7.53
CA LYS A 173 5.06 -30.42 -8.07
C LYS A 173 3.84 -29.75 -7.43
N ASN A 174 4.01 -29.17 -6.25
CA ASN A 174 2.95 -28.55 -5.47
C ASN A 174 2.54 -27.21 -6.08
N ARG A 175 1.25 -26.89 -6.06
CA ARG A 175 0.70 -25.58 -6.47
C ARG A 175 0.72 -24.56 -5.32
N SER A 176 1.62 -24.70 -4.36
CA SER A 176 1.71 -23.76 -3.25
C SER A 176 2.12 -22.39 -3.77
N PHE A 177 1.69 -21.33 -3.07
CA PHE A 177 1.98 -19.96 -3.47
C PHE A 177 3.48 -19.72 -3.65
N GLY A 178 4.30 -20.08 -2.65
CA GLY A 178 5.75 -19.90 -2.68
C GLY A 178 6.41 -20.50 -3.94
N TRP A 179 6.06 -21.74 -4.28
CA TRP A 179 6.65 -22.41 -5.45
C TRP A 179 6.22 -21.78 -6.78
N VAL A 180 4.93 -21.47 -6.92
CA VAL A 180 4.39 -20.87 -8.14
C VAL A 180 4.95 -19.47 -8.36
N ILE A 181 5.11 -18.68 -7.28
CA ILE A 181 5.60 -17.32 -7.39
C ILE A 181 7.11 -17.26 -7.59
N GLU A 182 7.90 -18.11 -6.92
CA GLU A 182 9.36 -18.18 -7.12
C GLU A 182 9.70 -18.48 -8.58
N LYS A 183 9.04 -19.47 -9.17
CA LYS A 183 9.24 -19.79 -10.59
C LYS A 183 8.92 -18.60 -11.50
N LYS A 184 7.81 -17.89 -11.25
CA LYS A 184 7.45 -16.70 -12.04
C LYS A 184 8.43 -15.54 -11.85
N VAL A 185 8.95 -15.39 -10.63
CA VAL A 185 9.93 -14.37 -10.29
C VAL A 185 11.29 -14.66 -10.94
N GLU A 186 11.69 -15.93 -11.01
CA GLU A 186 12.84 -16.40 -11.80
C GLU A 186 12.66 -16.11 -13.30
N GLU A 187 11.49 -16.43 -13.86
CA GLU A 187 11.16 -16.16 -15.27
C GLU A 187 11.25 -14.66 -15.62
N ILE A 188 10.93 -13.77 -14.68
CA ILE A 188 10.95 -12.30 -14.86
C ILE A 188 12.29 -11.69 -14.40
N GLN A 189 13.25 -12.50 -13.94
CA GLN A 189 14.58 -12.06 -13.46
C GLN A 189 14.53 -11.06 -12.29
N LEU A 190 13.49 -11.10 -11.46
CA LEU A 190 13.33 -10.19 -10.31
C LEU A 190 14.23 -10.58 -9.12
N LEU A 191 14.81 -11.78 -9.10
CA LEU A 191 15.74 -12.22 -8.03
C LEU A 191 17.01 -11.37 -7.95
N ASN A 192 17.42 -10.74 -9.06
CA ASN A 192 18.65 -9.97 -9.14
C ASN A 192 18.46 -8.50 -8.73
N ILE A 193 17.24 -8.09 -8.37
CA ILE A 193 16.93 -6.70 -8.01
C ILE A 193 16.99 -6.54 -6.49
N SER A 194 17.65 -5.48 -6.03
CA SER A 194 17.63 -5.11 -4.61
C SER A 194 16.23 -4.64 -4.22
N ILE A 195 15.62 -5.34 -3.26
CA ILE A 195 14.30 -5.01 -2.72
C ILE A 195 14.49 -4.09 -1.52
N SER A 196 13.86 -2.91 -1.55
CA SER A 196 13.83 -2.01 -0.41
C SER A 196 13.04 -2.62 0.74
N PRO A 197 13.42 -2.38 2.02
CA PRO A 197 12.55 -2.71 3.13
C PRO A 197 11.20 -2.01 2.99
N VAL A 198 10.10 -2.71 3.29
CA VAL A 198 8.72 -2.24 3.03
C VAL A 198 8.36 -1.08 3.95
N VAL A 199 8.57 -1.28 5.26
CA VAL A 199 8.56 -0.25 6.31
C VAL A 199 9.34 -0.87 7.47
N PRO A 200 10.36 -0.20 8.04
CA PRO A 200 10.94 -0.66 9.30
C PRO A 200 9.84 -0.62 10.36
N LEU A 201 9.45 -1.78 10.90
CA LEU A 201 8.61 -1.80 12.08
C LEU A 201 9.36 -1.07 13.20
N PRO A 202 8.77 -0.06 13.84
CA PRO A 202 9.46 0.63 14.90
C PRO A 202 9.71 -0.33 16.06
N THR A 203 10.90 -0.24 16.64
CA THR A 203 11.21 -0.94 17.91
C THR A 203 10.31 -0.45 19.04
N ILE A 204 9.95 0.84 19.02
CA ILE A 204 9.06 1.48 19.97
C ILE A 204 7.65 1.54 19.36
N PRO A 205 6.62 0.99 20.01
CA PRO A 205 5.28 1.02 19.45
C PRO A 205 4.79 2.47 19.23
N PRO A 206 4.15 2.78 18.10
CA PRO A 206 3.81 4.16 17.73
C PRO A 206 2.95 4.93 18.74
N TRP A 207 2.13 4.23 19.53
CA TRP A 207 1.27 4.84 20.54
C TRP A 207 2.00 5.33 21.79
N ILE A 208 3.29 5.02 21.94
CA ILE A 208 4.15 5.55 23.01
C ILE A 208 4.88 6.82 22.56
N LEU A 209 5.06 7.01 21.25
CA LEU A 209 5.86 8.11 20.72
C LEU A 209 5.17 9.47 20.98
N PRO A 210 5.92 10.51 21.40
CA PRO A 210 5.35 11.82 21.64
C PRO A 210 4.91 12.46 20.32
N ASN A 211 3.78 13.16 20.35
CA ASN A 211 3.37 13.98 19.22
C ASN A 211 4.27 15.20 19.11
N ALA A 212 4.78 15.46 17.90
CA ALA A 212 5.54 16.66 17.61
C ALA A 212 4.64 17.90 17.82
N LYS A 213 5.13 18.88 18.58
CA LYS A 213 4.43 20.16 18.75
C LYS A 213 4.69 21.03 17.52
N VAL A 214 3.70 21.13 16.64
CA VAL A 214 3.77 21.93 15.41
C VAL A 214 2.93 23.20 15.56
N ASP A 215 3.53 24.35 15.26
CA ASP A 215 2.87 25.65 15.29
C ASP A 215 2.49 26.12 13.88
N PHE A 216 1.18 26.23 13.62
CA PHE A 216 0.62 26.71 12.35
C PHE A 216 0.08 28.14 12.40
N THR A 217 0.36 28.90 13.45
CA THR A 217 -0.17 30.26 13.64
C THR A 217 0.14 31.21 12.47
N ILE A 218 1.37 31.21 11.96
CA ILE A 218 1.77 32.02 10.80
C ILE A 218 0.96 31.61 9.56
N MET A 219 0.84 30.31 9.32
CA MET A 219 0.11 29.78 8.17
C MET A 219 -1.39 30.13 8.22
N LYS A 220 -2.00 30.07 9.41
CA LYS A 220 -3.40 30.45 9.61
C LYS A 220 -3.61 31.95 9.36
N LYS A 221 -2.74 32.80 9.91
CA LYS A 221 -2.81 34.27 9.72
C LYS A 221 -2.63 34.69 8.27
N LYS A 222 -1.86 33.95 7.47
CA LYS A 222 -1.73 34.19 6.03
C LYS A 222 -3.06 34.12 5.28
N ASN A 223 -4.02 33.33 5.76
CA ASN A 223 -5.33 33.18 5.13
C ASN A 223 -6.32 34.29 5.51
N ASP A 224 -6.00 35.12 6.51
CA ASP A 224 -6.85 36.22 6.93
C ASP A 224 -6.74 37.39 5.95
N LYS A 225 -7.90 37.90 5.49
CA LYS A 225 -7.97 39.06 4.60
C LYS A 225 -7.43 40.30 5.32
N GLY A 226 -6.19 40.68 5.02
CA GLY A 226 -5.52 41.87 5.57
C GLY A 226 -4.15 41.62 6.22
N PHE A 227 -3.74 40.35 6.37
CA PHE A 227 -2.41 40.03 6.90
C PHE A 227 -1.34 40.10 5.80
N ASN A 228 -0.47 41.11 5.86
CA ASN A 228 0.68 41.20 4.96
C ASN A 228 1.84 40.35 5.52
N CYS A 229 1.99 39.13 5.01
CA CYS A 229 3.01 38.18 5.45
C CYS A 229 4.38 38.56 4.86
N ASN A 230 5.02 39.59 5.43
CA ASN A 230 6.36 40.04 5.06
C ASN A 230 7.44 39.36 5.91
N SER A 231 8.68 39.32 5.43
CA SER A 231 9.85 38.78 6.16
C SER A 231 9.96 39.35 7.59
N TYR A 232 9.69 40.65 7.76
CA TYR A 232 9.67 41.31 9.06
C TYR A 232 8.62 40.72 10.04
N THR A 233 7.43 40.39 9.55
CA THR A 233 6.36 39.84 10.40
C THR A 233 6.67 38.42 10.86
N VAL A 234 7.29 37.63 9.99
CA VAL A 234 7.78 36.28 10.30
C VAL A 234 8.93 36.36 11.29
N GLN A 235 9.90 37.23 11.04
CA GLN A 235 11.02 37.45 11.94
C GLN A 235 10.53 37.85 13.34
N LYS A 236 9.64 38.83 13.44
CA LYS A 236 9.05 39.28 14.71
C LYS A 236 8.34 38.14 15.47
N TYR A 237 7.74 37.18 14.76
CA TYR A 237 7.14 36.00 15.38
C TYR A 237 8.19 35.02 15.88
N ILE A 238 9.21 34.74 15.06
CA ILE A 238 10.34 33.88 15.42
C ILE A 238 11.11 34.47 16.62
N ASP A 239 11.25 35.79 16.69
CA ASP A 239 11.91 36.51 17.79
C ASP A 239 11.21 36.31 19.14
N GLN A 240 9.94 35.89 19.17
CA GLN A 240 9.26 35.50 20.42
C GLN A 240 9.91 34.27 21.07
N TYR A 241 10.59 33.45 20.26
CA TYR A 241 11.34 32.27 20.66
C TYR A 241 12.84 32.58 20.79
N TYR A 242 13.23 33.79 21.21
CA TYR A 242 14.64 34.18 21.36
C TYR A 242 15.47 33.26 22.26
N SER A 243 14.84 32.54 23.20
CA SER A 243 15.52 31.58 24.10
C SER A 243 15.69 30.18 23.49
N TYR A 244 15.27 29.97 22.25
CA TYR A 244 15.32 28.69 21.55
C TYR A 244 16.40 28.75 20.48
N VAL A 245 17.18 27.68 20.32
CA VAL A 245 18.11 27.53 19.20
C VAL A 245 17.29 27.41 17.91
N GLN A 246 17.45 28.37 17.01
CA GLN A 246 16.72 28.42 15.75
C GLN A 246 17.44 27.60 14.67
N ILE A 247 16.76 26.62 14.10
CA ILE A 247 17.27 25.73 13.06
C ILE A 247 16.36 25.87 11.84
N TYR A 248 16.94 26.25 10.71
CA TYR A 248 16.21 26.43 9.45
C TYR A 248 16.50 25.25 8.54
N THR A 249 15.46 24.62 8.03
CA THR A 249 15.53 23.44 7.14
C THR A 249 15.02 23.80 5.76
N ASP A 250 15.67 23.28 4.71
CA ASP A 250 15.20 23.44 3.32
C ASP A 250 15.62 22.23 2.47
N ALA A 251 14.83 21.92 1.45
CA ALA A 251 15.15 20.90 0.46
C ALA A 251 14.86 21.35 -0.97
N SER A 252 15.89 21.30 -1.82
CA SER A 252 15.77 21.70 -3.23
C SER A 252 15.92 20.50 -4.16
N LYS A 253 15.06 20.42 -5.17
CA LYS A 253 15.17 19.45 -6.27
C LYS A 253 15.54 20.15 -7.58
N ASP A 254 16.60 19.68 -8.21
CA ASP A 254 17.00 20.13 -9.54
C ASP A 254 16.14 19.48 -10.65
N SER A 255 16.11 20.11 -11.82
CA SER A 255 15.51 19.64 -13.08
C SER A 255 15.92 18.21 -13.45
N THR A 256 17.15 17.80 -13.10
CA THR A 256 17.68 16.46 -13.33
C THR A 256 17.19 15.40 -12.32
N GLY A 257 16.37 15.80 -11.35
CA GLY A 257 15.82 14.92 -10.32
C GLY A 257 16.74 14.67 -9.12
N LYS A 258 17.86 15.39 -9.02
CA LYS A 258 18.77 15.36 -7.86
C LYS A 258 18.19 16.21 -6.73
N ILE A 259 18.33 15.78 -5.49
CA ILE A 259 17.82 16.50 -4.32
C ILE A 259 18.96 16.77 -3.33
N GLY A 260 19.04 18.01 -2.87
CA GLY A 260 19.87 18.44 -1.75
C GLY A 260 18.98 18.83 -0.58
N ILE A 261 19.41 18.48 0.63
CA ILE A 261 18.79 18.92 1.89
C ILE A 261 19.81 19.74 2.66
N ALA A 262 19.36 20.76 3.38
CA ALA A 262 20.23 21.60 4.18
C ALA A 262 19.58 22.01 5.50
N ILE A 263 20.43 22.21 6.50
CA ILE A 263 20.09 22.89 7.74
C ILE A 263 21.06 24.05 8.00
N ILE A 264 20.52 25.14 8.52
CA ILE A 264 21.29 26.33 8.91
C ILE A 264 20.94 26.67 10.35
N ILE A 265 21.97 26.86 11.16
CA ILE A 265 21.85 27.19 12.59
C ILE A 265 22.67 28.47 12.81
N PRO A 266 22.03 29.65 12.74
CA PRO A 266 22.73 30.93 12.75
C PRO A 266 23.56 31.16 14.02
N GLU A 267 23.05 30.75 15.18
CA GLU A 267 23.68 30.96 16.50
C GLU A 267 25.07 30.33 16.59
N PHE A 268 25.26 29.15 16.00
CA PHE A 268 26.54 28.44 15.98
C PHE A 268 27.31 28.61 14.66
N HIS A 269 26.79 29.42 13.73
CA HIS A 269 27.30 29.54 12.36
C HIS A 269 27.43 28.20 11.61
N ILE A 270 26.58 27.23 11.95
CA ILE A 270 26.62 25.89 11.35
C ILE A 270 25.77 25.90 10.08
N LYS A 271 26.35 25.36 9.01
CA LYS A 271 25.67 25.06 7.76
C LYS A 271 25.98 23.62 7.40
N GLN A 272 24.96 22.77 7.38
CA GLN A 272 25.12 21.37 7.01
C GLN A 272 24.22 21.09 5.81
N ALA A 273 24.79 20.48 4.78
CA ALA A 273 24.05 20.07 3.60
C ALA A 273 24.40 18.62 3.27
N LYS A 274 23.40 17.85 2.84
CA LYS A 274 23.56 16.46 2.42
C LYS A 274 22.86 16.25 1.08
N ARG A 275 23.42 15.36 0.26
CA ARG A 275 22.77 14.89 -0.96
C ARG A 275 22.06 13.58 -0.67
N ILE A 276 20.81 13.46 -1.10
CA ILE A 276 20.01 12.25 -0.95
C ILE A 276 19.82 11.54 -2.30
N THR A 277 19.17 10.37 -2.28
CA THR A 277 18.90 9.55 -3.46
C THR A 277 18.16 10.33 -4.55
N ASN A 278 18.59 10.16 -5.80
CA ASN A 278 17.96 10.82 -6.95
C ASN A 278 16.54 10.28 -7.21
N GLY A 279 15.70 11.09 -7.86
CA GLY A 279 14.36 10.67 -8.29
C GLY A 279 13.28 10.71 -7.20
N LEU A 280 13.62 11.15 -5.99
CA LEU A 280 12.68 11.30 -4.89
C LEU A 280 11.75 12.53 -5.08
N SER A 281 10.74 12.64 -4.22
CA SER A 281 9.84 13.81 -4.19
C SER A 281 10.45 14.94 -3.37
N VAL A 282 10.05 16.19 -3.66
CA VAL A 282 10.46 17.36 -2.84
C VAL A 282 10.02 17.15 -1.38
N TYR A 283 8.79 16.66 -1.17
CA TYR A 283 8.29 16.28 0.15
C TYR A 283 9.22 15.33 0.93
N THR A 284 9.81 14.34 0.26
CA THR A 284 10.80 13.45 0.87
C THR A 284 12.05 14.21 1.31
N GLY A 285 12.53 15.14 0.47
CA GLY A 285 13.64 16.02 0.82
C GLY A 285 13.33 16.86 2.06
N GLU A 286 12.17 17.49 2.11
CA GLU A 286 11.73 18.32 3.25
C GLU A 286 11.69 17.53 4.56
N MET A 287 11.05 16.34 4.53
CA MET A 287 11.01 15.45 5.69
C MET A 287 12.43 15.02 6.11
N SER A 288 13.32 14.74 5.16
CA SER A 288 14.72 14.40 5.46
C SER A 288 15.53 15.59 6.00
N ALA A 289 15.23 16.83 5.58
CA ALA A 289 15.85 18.04 6.13
C ALA A 289 15.44 18.25 7.60
N ILE A 290 14.16 18.02 7.92
CA ILE A 290 13.67 18.03 9.30
C ILE A 290 14.33 16.92 10.12
N LEU A 291 14.42 15.69 9.58
CA LEU A 291 15.13 14.60 10.26
C LEU A 291 16.59 14.96 10.55
N LEU A 292 17.29 15.59 9.59
CA LEU A 292 18.65 16.07 9.80
C LEU A 292 18.76 17.11 10.92
N ALA A 293 17.79 18.02 11.02
CA ALA A 293 17.72 18.98 12.12
C ALA A 293 17.47 18.30 13.47
N VAL A 294 16.57 17.32 13.54
CA VAL A 294 16.26 16.58 14.78
C VAL A 294 17.46 15.75 15.24
N GLN A 295 18.15 15.07 14.31
CA GLN A 295 19.40 14.33 14.61
C GLN A 295 20.47 15.26 15.19
N TRP A 296 20.63 16.46 14.63
CA TRP A 296 21.57 17.44 15.18
C TRP A 296 21.17 17.87 16.61
N VAL A 297 19.88 18.07 16.87
CA VAL A 297 19.37 18.39 18.22
C VAL A 297 19.62 17.24 19.20
N GLU A 298 19.46 15.99 18.76
CA GLU A 298 19.74 14.80 19.59
C GLU A 298 21.23 14.69 19.95
N GLU A 299 22.12 15.01 19.00
CA GLU A 299 23.58 15.00 19.19
C GLU A 299 24.05 16.13 20.11
N VAL A 300 23.60 17.37 19.88
CA VAL A 300 24.09 18.57 20.59
C VAL A 300 23.33 18.82 21.90
N ARG A 301 22.10 18.31 22.03
CA ARG A 301 21.21 18.44 23.19
C ARG A 301 21.05 19.87 23.73
N PRO A 302 20.68 20.85 22.87
CA PRO A 302 20.30 22.17 23.36
C PRO A 302 19.06 22.10 24.27
N LEU A 303 18.97 23.02 25.24
CA LEU A 303 17.85 23.04 26.20
C LEU A 303 16.47 23.22 25.54
N ARG A 304 16.41 24.04 24.48
CA ARG A 304 15.20 24.35 23.72
C ARG A 304 15.58 24.63 22.27
N SER A 305 14.86 24.03 21.33
CA SER A 305 15.09 24.21 19.89
C SER A 305 13.80 24.53 19.15
N LEU A 306 13.92 25.40 18.15
CA LEU A 306 12.87 25.75 17.21
C LEU A 306 13.32 25.35 15.80
N ILE A 307 12.63 24.39 15.19
CA ILE A 307 12.89 23.97 13.81
C ILE A 307 11.88 24.70 12.90
N CYS A 308 12.40 25.46 11.95
CA CYS A 308 11.65 26.25 10.98
C CYS A 308 11.72 25.57 9.62
N SER A 309 10.57 25.14 9.09
CA SER A 309 10.39 24.61 7.74
C SER A 309 9.27 25.37 7.04
N ASP A 310 9.42 25.60 5.73
CA ASP A 310 8.39 26.19 4.88
C ASP A 310 7.45 25.12 4.26
N SER A 311 7.75 23.84 4.47
CA SER A 311 6.98 22.71 3.96
C SER A 311 5.73 22.43 4.78
N SER A 312 4.61 23.05 4.39
CA SER A 312 3.32 22.85 5.06
C SER A 312 2.87 21.39 5.06
N SER A 313 3.20 20.62 4.02
CA SER A 313 2.84 19.20 3.92
C SER A 313 3.63 18.34 4.91
N ALA A 314 4.94 18.59 5.07
CA ALA A 314 5.76 17.89 6.06
C ALA A 314 5.29 18.17 7.49
N LEU A 315 5.03 19.44 7.79
CA LEU A 315 4.52 19.87 9.09
C LEU A 315 3.15 19.25 9.40
N LEU A 316 2.25 19.15 8.42
CA LEU A 316 0.92 18.57 8.60
C LEU A 316 0.98 17.07 8.86
N SER A 317 1.92 16.37 8.21
CA SER A 317 2.18 14.96 8.48
C SER A 317 2.77 14.72 9.87
N LEU A 318 3.64 15.60 10.35
CA LEU A 318 4.18 15.56 11.72
C LEU A 318 3.10 15.81 12.78
N GLN A 319 2.20 16.77 12.54
CA GLN A 319 1.11 17.07 13.48
C GLN A 319 0.10 15.92 13.59
N ASN A 320 -0.26 15.31 12.46
CA ASN A 320 -1.24 14.23 12.41
C ASN A 320 -0.64 12.85 12.71
N SER A 321 0.68 12.76 12.95
CA SER A 321 1.41 11.50 13.10
C SER A 321 1.13 10.51 11.97
N HIS A 322 0.93 11.02 10.74
CA HIS A 322 0.55 10.22 9.59
C HIS A 322 1.15 10.76 8.28
N SER A 323 1.75 9.86 7.49
CA SER A 323 2.32 10.15 6.17
C SER A 323 2.00 8.98 5.24
N GLU A 324 1.24 9.23 4.17
CA GLU A 324 0.89 8.20 3.19
C GLU A 324 2.10 7.78 2.34
N SER A 325 2.99 8.72 2.04
CA SER A 325 4.07 8.53 1.07
C SER A 325 5.36 8.02 1.71
N ARG A 326 5.72 8.53 2.89
CA ARG A 326 6.96 8.22 3.62
C ARG A 326 6.69 8.06 5.11
N PRO A 327 6.03 6.96 5.54
CA PRO A 327 5.84 6.66 6.95
C PRO A 327 7.15 6.30 7.66
N ASP A 328 8.15 5.81 6.92
CA ASP A 328 9.49 5.46 7.39
C ASP A 328 10.23 6.66 8.00
N ILE A 329 10.32 7.77 7.26
CA ILE A 329 11.03 8.98 7.72
C ILE A 329 10.27 9.64 8.88
N LEU A 330 8.94 9.65 8.81
CA LEU A 330 8.10 10.20 9.88
C LEU A 330 8.34 9.46 11.21
N LEU A 331 8.38 8.14 11.15
CA LEU A 331 8.61 7.29 12.31
C LEU A 331 10.01 7.51 12.90
N GLU A 332 11.03 7.66 12.05
CA GLU A 332 12.40 7.95 12.47
C GLU A 332 12.50 9.31 13.16
N ILE A 333 11.80 10.33 12.65
CA ILE A 333 11.70 11.64 13.31
C ILE A 333 11.02 11.50 14.70
N GLN A 334 9.93 10.75 14.78
CA GLN A 334 9.22 10.57 16.06
C GLN A 334 10.04 9.78 17.08
N GLN A 335 10.83 8.80 16.64
CA GLN A 335 11.72 8.03 17.51
C GLN A 335 12.90 8.86 18.02
N THR A 336 13.47 9.73 17.18
CA THR A 336 14.54 10.65 17.60
C THR A 336 14.04 11.78 18.51
N LEU A 337 12.74 12.05 18.53
CA LEU A 337 12.09 12.96 19.49
C LEU A 337 11.76 12.31 20.83
N PHE A 338 11.74 10.97 20.93
CA PHE A 338 11.51 10.24 22.17
C PHE A 338 12.81 10.16 22.99
#